data_AF-A0A0W1AAB3-F1
#
_entry.id   AF-A0A0W1AAB3-F1
#
_cell.length_a   1.000
_cell.length_b   1.000
_cell.length_c   1.000
_cell.angle_alpha   90.00
_cell.angle_beta   90.00
_cell.angle_gamma   90.00
#
_symmetry.space_group_name_H-M   'P 1'
#
loop_
_entity.id
_entity.type
_entity.pdbx_description
1 polymer ?
#
loop_
_entity_poly.entity_id
_entity_poly.type
_entity_poly.pdbx_seq_one_letter_code
_entity_poly.pdbx_strand_id
1 'polypeptide(L)'
;MRNKIELKDYVFQDGMSTDEIWLYYNHIAHENNSDTFKVHLSVLHDIDTINKAQALILPILAKYNVRMFKTQNTDLLSMHQNLDGKEFCIYMQTCDEHSPESKQEFWMELLNEIETTLVQHEISKNPNGALGDLPFPGSQGYVYYRNPHNVGNEYVDAITLMDSGFTRHESCNISTNDFFKGYALKGEEVNSSQTKTSEPLKFKLPVRQVDREKQLKQSILESFHNQLKNNNNLLKLFLGTSGSPYSRNGRLCDRLFGTKLSRDKKFRAFEQARSGALDLVGPFTNYFDRAADKLAQIALILENNGYTFDAHKLGNVLPALYFKFYTPLYLENHNKYPVVIELSESDTEALVTEIIRCSLRDVSKVAIDYELPQYINNMNEADISMLLSFIGIEHPRHEHSAEIKEHVIDIEPYREAYNELINKLSTVFTEHGKEKDEVASTLIQRLTEEAKFFDRPTAEQLGNFIKNCKDSINSASKELKKESDLWSAIHPVLKGILGVLAAITLIPALVTAAVTKNGFVGTFFNSPEPVSTKKLSEIEADLTALEEDIKKRIN
;
A
#
# COMPACT_ATOMS: atom_id res chain seq x y z
N MET A 1 -13.30 7.08 -51.10
CA MET A 1 -12.00 7.04 -51.81
C MET A 1 -11.32 8.37 -51.60
N ARG A 2 -10.44 8.47 -50.61
CA ARG A 2 -9.58 9.64 -50.46
C ARG A 2 -8.44 9.58 -51.47
N ASN A 3 -7.95 10.76 -51.86
CA ASN A 3 -6.70 10.88 -52.60
C ASN A 3 -5.58 10.35 -51.69
N LYS A 4 -4.91 9.29 -52.13
CA LYS A 4 -3.71 8.77 -51.45
C LYS A 4 -2.74 9.95 -51.28
N ILE A 5 -2.23 10.15 -50.07
CA ILE A 5 -1.21 11.18 -49.83
C ILE A 5 0.06 10.67 -50.51
N GLU A 6 0.36 11.20 -51.70
CA GLU A 6 1.57 10.88 -52.45
C GLU A 6 2.76 11.59 -51.80
N LEU A 7 3.65 10.79 -51.21
CA LEU A 7 4.96 11.25 -50.75
C LEU A 7 5.97 10.92 -51.85
N LYS A 8 6.52 11.96 -52.49
CA LYS A 8 7.32 11.87 -53.73
C LYS A 8 8.46 10.84 -53.68
N ASP A 9 9.06 10.63 -52.52
CA ASP A 9 10.24 9.77 -52.32
C ASP A 9 9.92 8.45 -51.61
N TYR A 10 8.64 8.12 -51.43
CA TYR A 10 8.19 6.90 -50.75
C TYR A 10 7.40 6.01 -51.69
N VAL A 11 7.68 4.71 -51.63
CA VAL A 11 6.83 3.70 -52.26
C VAL A 11 5.75 3.31 -51.27
N PHE A 12 4.51 3.60 -51.66
CA PHE A 12 3.35 3.02 -51.01
C PHE A 12 3.29 1.53 -51.36
N GLN A 13 3.44 0.67 -50.36
CA GLN A 13 3.30 -0.77 -50.55
C GLN A 13 1.85 -1.18 -50.26
N ASP A 14 1.05 -1.25 -51.33
CA ASP A 14 -0.28 -1.86 -51.30
C ASP A 14 -0.10 -3.39 -51.18
N GLY A 15 -0.31 -3.97 -50.00
CA GLY A 15 -0.53 -5.41 -49.85
C GLY A 15 0.69 -6.34 -49.71
N MET A 16 1.57 -6.12 -48.72
CA MET A 16 2.59 -7.12 -48.34
C MET A 16 2.17 -8.09 -47.21
N SER A 17 0.97 -7.96 -46.62
CA SER A 17 0.45 -8.96 -45.67
C SER A 17 -1.07 -8.88 -45.56
N THR A 18 -1.68 -9.86 -44.88
CA THR A 18 -3.10 -9.96 -44.52
C THR A 18 -3.66 -8.78 -43.69
N ASP A 19 -2.91 -7.69 -43.54
CA ASP A 19 -3.23 -6.56 -42.68
C ASP A 19 -3.51 -5.30 -43.53
N GLU A 20 -4.63 -5.28 -44.25
CA GLU A 20 -5.13 -4.12 -45.04
C GLU A 20 -5.34 -2.83 -44.20
N ILE A 21 -5.20 -2.96 -42.90
CA ILE A 21 -5.45 -1.98 -41.85
C ILE A 21 -4.32 -0.94 -41.70
N TRP A 22 -3.17 -1.18 -42.33
CA TRP A 22 -2.01 -0.28 -42.27
C TRP A 22 -1.65 0.25 -43.66
N LEU A 23 -1.34 1.55 -43.70
CA LEU A 23 -0.70 2.22 -44.83
C LEU A 23 0.81 2.21 -44.59
N TYR A 24 1.56 1.44 -45.38
CA TYR A 24 3.02 1.31 -45.27
C TYR A 24 3.75 2.27 -46.20
N TYR A 25 4.74 2.96 -45.66
CA TYR A 25 5.60 3.89 -46.38
C TYR A 25 7.06 3.48 -46.21
N ASN A 26 7.69 3.09 -47.32
CA ASN A 26 9.13 2.78 -47.37
C ASN A 26 9.82 3.79 -48.28
N HIS A 27 10.90 4.39 -47.80
CA HIS A 27 11.72 5.30 -48.59
C HIS A 27 12.44 4.52 -49.70
N ILE A 28 12.41 5.04 -50.94
CA ILE A 28 12.86 4.32 -52.15
C ILE A 28 14.34 3.91 -52.09
N ALA A 29 15.18 4.69 -51.42
CA ALA A 29 16.63 4.55 -51.46
C ALA A 29 17.21 3.43 -50.57
N HIS A 30 16.38 2.62 -49.92
CA HIS A 30 16.82 1.80 -48.80
C HIS A 30 16.25 0.38 -48.81
N GLU A 31 17.11 -0.61 -48.50
CA GLU A 31 16.70 -2.00 -48.32
C GLU A 31 16.08 -2.23 -46.93
N ASN A 32 15.05 -3.08 -46.88
CA ASN A 32 14.36 -3.40 -45.64
C ASN A 32 15.22 -4.30 -44.75
N ASN A 33 15.46 -3.86 -43.52
CA ASN A 33 16.05 -4.69 -42.47
C ASN A 33 14.99 -5.05 -41.41
N SER A 34 14.97 -6.30 -40.96
CA SER A 34 13.93 -6.83 -40.04
C SER A 34 14.10 -6.37 -38.59
N ASP A 35 15.29 -5.91 -38.22
CA ASP A 35 15.68 -5.67 -36.83
C ASP A 35 15.60 -4.17 -36.51
N THR A 36 14.37 -3.66 -36.33
CA THR A 36 14.11 -2.22 -36.24
C THR A 36 13.25 -1.86 -35.04
N PHE A 37 13.77 -0.96 -34.19
CA PHE A 37 13.05 -0.44 -33.03
C PHE A 37 11.77 0.26 -33.48
N LYS A 38 10.73 0.34 -32.63
CA LYS A 38 9.47 0.99 -33.01
C LYS A 38 9.11 2.10 -32.04
N VAL A 39 8.71 3.22 -32.61
CA VAL A 39 8.04 4.32 -31.90
C VAL A 39 6.60 4.35 -32.37
N HIS A 40 5.66 4.32 -31.44
CA HIS A 40 4.27 4.53 -31.73
C HIS A 40 3.87 5.96 -31.39
N LEU A 41 3.10 6.58 -32.27
CA LEU A 41 2.42 7.84 -31.95
C LEU A 41 0.96 7.55 -31.69
N SER A 42 0.49 8.03 -30.55
CA SER A 42 -0.83 7.78 -30.00
C SER A 42 -1.66 9.06 -30.08
N VAL A 43 -2.73 9.02 -30.87
CA VAL A 43 -3.74 10.09 -30.93
C VAL A 43 -5.11 9.52 -30.61
N LEU A 44 -6.11 10.36 -30.36
CA LEU A 44 -7.47 9.87 -30.10
C LEU A 44 -7.92 8.97 -31.27
N HIS A 45 -8.40 7.77 -30.94
CA HIS A 45 -8.69 6.72 -31.91
C HIS A 45 -10.04 6.96 -32.62
N ASP A 46 -10.08 8.02 -33.41
CA ASP A 46 -11.20 8.39 -34.27
C ASP A 46 -10.71 8.85 -35.65
N ILE A 47 -11.61 8.71 -36.63
CA ILE A 47 -11.29 8.98 -38.03
C ILE A 47 -10.79 10.42 -38.21
N ASP A 48 -11.42 11.41 -37.58
CA ASP A 48 -11.10 12.82 -37.83
C ASP A 48 -9.76 13.21 -37.22
N THR A 49 -9.48 12.76 -35.99
CA THR A 49 -8.21 13.03 -35.30
C THR A 49 -7.04 12.36 -36.03
N ILE A 50 -7.17 11.07 -36.39
CA ILE A 50 -6.10 10.34 -37.10
C ILE A 50 -5.79 11.03 -38.44
N ASN A 51 -6.81 11.41 -39.18
CA ASN A 51 -6.64 12.07 -40.48
C ASN A 51 -5.95 13.45 -40.36
N LYS A 52 -6.32 14.25 -39.36
CA LYS A 52 -5.64 15.52 -39.08
C LYS A 52 -4.18 15.29 -38.69
N ALA A 53 -3.92 14.32 -37.82
CA ALA A 53 -2.58 13.94 -37.42
C ALA A 53 -1.74 13.46 -38.63
N GLN A 54 -2.32 12.68 -39.55
CA GLN A 54 -1.64 12.23 -40.78
C GLN A 54 -1.21 13.43 -41.65
N ALA A 55 -2.09 14.41 -41.83
CA ALA A 55 -1.78 15.61 -42.61
C ALA A 55 -0.62 16.44 -42.01
N LEU A 56 -0.42 16.39 -40.69
CA LEU A 56 0.62 17.11 -39.98
C LEU A 56 1.94 16.31 -39.87
N ILE A 57 1.86 15.01 -39.57
CA ILE A 57 3.03 14.17 -39.30
C ILE A 57 3.77 13.75 -40.58
N LEU A 58 3.04 13.39 -41.65
CA LEU A 58 3.65 12.84 -42.86
C LEU A 58 4.66 13.80 -43.53
N PRO A 59 4.39 15.13 -43.63
CA PRO A 59 5.38 16.07 -44.13
C PRO A 59 6.66 16.13 -43.28
N ILE A 60 6.54 15.98 -41.96
CA ILE A 60 7.69 15.98 -41.04
C ILE A 60 8.52 14.71 -41.25
N LEU A 61 7.89 13.53 -41.30
CA LEU A 61 8.59 12.27 -41.58
C LEU A 61 9.30 12.30 -42.94
N ALA A 62 8.68 12.90 -43.96
CA ALA A 62 9.29 13.12 -45.26
C ALA A 62 10.48 14.08 -45.20
N LYS A 63 10.35 15.22 -44.50
CA LYS A 63 11.44 16.19 -44.29
C LYS A 63 12.68 15.56 -43.64
N TYR A 64 12.49 14.64 -42.70
CA TYR A 64 13.58 13.93 -42.02
C TYR A 64 14.07 12.69 -42.78
N ASN A 65 13.49 12.36 -43.94
CA ASN A 65 13.80 11.16 -44.74
C ASN A 65 13.72 9.86 -43.92
N VAL A 66 12.72 9.73 -43.05
CA VAL A 66 12.52 8.54 -42.22
C VAL A 66 12.32 7.31 -43.09
N ARG A 67 13.20 6.31 -42.97
CA ARG A 67 13.29 5.19 -43.91
C ARG A 67 12.01 4.35 -43.98
N MET A 68 11.35 4.09 -42.85
CA MET A 68 10.15 3.25 -42.80
C MET A 68 9.19 3.69 -41.69
N PHE A 69 7.91 3.84 -42.05
CA PHE A 69 6.83 4.02 -41.10
C PHE A 69 5.51 3.48 -41.65
N LYS A 70 4.52 3.36 -40.77
CA LYS A 70 3.14 3.04 -41.14
C LYS A 70 2.15 3.84 -40.30
N THR A 71 0.96 4.03 -40.84
CA THR A 71 -0.17 4.65 -40.13
C THR A 71 -1.45 3.88 -40.42
N GLN A 72 -2.44 4.00 -39.54
CA GLN A 72 -3.70 3.29 -39.70
C GLN A 72 -4.46 3.74 -40.95
N ASN A 73 -5.07 2.77 -41.62
CA ASN A 73 -6.02 3.00 -42.69
C ASN A 73 -7.39 3.37 -42.10
N THR A 74 -7.72 4.67 -42.09
CA THR A 74 -8.95 5.16 -41.47
C THR A 74 -10.23 4.67 -42.15
N ASP A 75 -10.16 4.21 -43.41
CA ASP A 75 -11.30 3.59 -44.10
C ASP A 75 -11.69 2.24 -43.46
N LEU A 76 -10.77 1.60 -42.71
CA LEU A 76 -10.98 0.32 -42.04
C LEU A 76 -10.96 0.41 -40.51
N LEU A 77 -10.99 1.62 -39.93
CA LEU A 77 -10.83 1.85 -38.50
C LEU A 77 -11.84 1.06 -37.64
N SER A 78 -13.09 0.96 -38.10
CA SER A 78 -14.17 0.25 -37.40
C SER A 78 -13.92 -1.24 -37.17
N MET A 79 -13.00 -1.86 -37.92
CA MET A 79 -12.71 -3.28 -37.81
C MET A 79 -11.77 -3.62 -36.64
N HIS A 80 -11.14 -2.63 -35.98
CA HIS A 80 -10.04 -2.90 -35.04
C HIS A 80 -9.98 -1.98 -33.81
N GLN A 81 -10.75 -2.31 -32.77
CA GLN A 81 -10.64 -1.65 -31.46
C GLN A 81 -9.31 -1.94 -30.73
N ASN A 82 -8.57 -2.97 -31.12
CA ASN A 82 -7.32 -3.38 -30.46
C ASN A 82 -6.08 -2.56 -30.90
N LEU A 83 -6.25 -1.58 -31.79
CA LEU A 83 -5.16 -0.72 -32.26
C LEU A 83 -5.14 0.66 -31.57
N ASP A 84 -5.98 0.85 -30.56
CA ASP A 84 -6.02 2.07 -29.77
C ASP A 84 -4.62 2.40 -29.21
N GLY A 85 -4.13 3.60 -29.56
CA GLY A 85 -2.80 4.11 -29.17
C GLY A 85 -1.66 3.71 -30.11
N LYS A 86 -1.94 3.08 -31.26
CA LYS A 86 -0.97 2.74 -32.32
C LYS A 86 -1.35 3.39 -33.66
N GLU A 87 -1.76 4.64 -33.67
CA GLU A 87 -2.23 5.29 -34.90
C GLU A 87 -1.09 5.49 -35.91
N PHE A 88 0.13 5.64 -35.41
CA PHE A 88 1.37 5.65 -36.21
C PHE A 88 2.40 4.71 -35.60
N CYS A 89 3.22 4.11 -36.46
CA CYS A 89 4.36 3.30 -36.07
C CYS A 89 5.55 3.66 -36.95
N ILE A 90 6.57 4.24 -36.35
CA ILE A 90 7.83 4.63 -36.98
C ILE A 90 8.88 3.58 -36.63
N TYR A 91 9.59 3.07 -37.63
CA TYR A 91 10.60 2.04 -37.45
C TYR A 91 11.98 2.71 -37.40
N MET A 92 12.63 2.68 -36.23
CA MET A 92 13.97 3.24 -36.06
C MET A 92 15.01 2.20 -36.47
N GLN A 93 15.79 2.51 -37.51
CA GLN A 93 16.85 1.62 -37.96
C GLN A 93 18.20 2.07 -37.39
N THR A 94 18.90 1.18 -36.67
CA THR A 94 20.23 1.49 -36.13
C THR A 94 21.38 0.76 -36.83
N CYS A 95 21.11 0.07 -37.94
CA CYS A 95 22.06 -0.84 -38.57
C CYS A 95 23.09 -0.16 -39.49
N ASP A 96 22.89 1.10 -39.84
CA ASP A 96 23.83 1.88 -40.65
C ASP A 96 24.42 3.01 -39.81
N GLU A 97 25.65 2.82 -39.31
CA GLU A 97 26.36 3.79 -38.47
C GLU A 97 26.59 5.16 -39.14
N HIS A 98 26.42 5.26 -40.45
CA HIS A 98 26.54 6.51 -41.19
C HIS A 98 25.18 7.19 -41.45
N SER A 99 24.07 6.48 -41.23
CA SER A 99 22.72 7.04 -41.34
C SER A 99 22.46 8.05 -40.21
N PRO A 100 21.81 9.19 -40.46
CA PRO A 100 21.29 10.07 -39.42
C PRO A 100 20.42 9.33 -38.39
N GLU A 101 19.66 8.30 -38.82
CA GLU A 101 18.82 7.46 -37.94
C GLU A 101 19.63 6.63 -36.93
N SER A 102 20.93 6.46 -37.12
CA SER A 102 21.79 5.83 -36.11
C SER A 102 22.10 6.77 -34.94
N LYS A 103 21.90 8.08 -35.14
CA LYS A 103 22.18 9.13 -34.16
C LYS A 103 20.96 9.41 -33.30
N GLN A 104 21.23 9.65 -32.04
CA GLN A 104 20.22 9.94 -31.04
C GLN A 104 19.51 11.27 -31.29
N GLU A 105 20.30 12.30 -31.63
CA GLU A 105 19.85 13.68 -31.78
C GLU A 105 18.80 13.79 -32.89
N PHE A 106 18.98 13.00 -33.96
CA PHE A 106 18.01 12.89 -35.06
C PHE A 106 16.61 12.51 -34.55
N TRP A 107 16.51 11.48 -33.71
CA TRP A 107 15.22 11.02 -33.19
C TRP A 107 14.61 12.02 -32.21
N MET A 108 15.41 12.67 -31.36
CA MET A 108 14.89 13.72 -30.46
C MET A 108 14.33 14.90 -31.24
N GLU A 109 15.06 15.40 -32.23
CA GLU A 109 14.62 16.52 -33.06
C GLU A 109 13.33 16.16 -33.81
N LEU A 110 13.29 14.99 -34.45
CA LEU A 110 12.12 14.50 -35.17
C LEU A 110 10.89 14.39 -34.26
N LEU A 111 11.02 13.69 -33.12
CA LEU A 111 9.89 13.42 -32.23
C LEU A 111 9.41 14.69 -31.54
N ASN A 112 10.33 15.60 -31.16
CA ASN A 112 9.96 16.90 -30.60
C ASN A 112 9.23 17.78 -31.62
N GLU A 113 9.65 17.80 -32.89
CA GLU A 113 8.96 18.56 -33.94
C GLU A 113 7.55 18.01 -34.17
N ILE A 114 7.38 16.68 -34.19
CA ILE A 114 6.08 16.02 -34.29
C ILE A 114 5.18 16.44 -33.12
N GLU A 115 5.61 16.27 -31.88
CA GLU A 115 4.78 16.59 -30.72
C GLU A 115 4.43 18.08 -30.65
N THR A 116 5.41 18.95 -30.89
CA THR A 116 5.19 20.40 -30.93
C THR A 116 4.12 20.76 -31.96
N THR A 117 4.18 20.14 -33.14
CA THR A 117 3.19 20.36 -34.20
C THR A 117 1.80 19.87 -33.79
N LEU A 118 1.69 18.67 -33.22
CA LEU A 118 0.41 18.12 -32.75
C LEU A 118 -0.23 18.99 -31.66
N VAL A 119 0.59 19.48 -30.72
CA VAL A 119 0.16 20.36 -29.63
C VAL A 119 -0.30 21.72 -30.15
N GLN A 120 0.47 22.34 -31.05
CA GLN A 120 0.11 23.63 -31.66
C GLN A 120 -1.21 23.57 -32.45
N HIS A 121 -1.56 22.41 -32.99
CA HIS A 121 -2.80 22.20 -33.74
C HIS A 121 -3.90 21.53 -32.90
N GLU A 122 -3.73 21.45 -31.58
CA GLU A 122 -4.72 20.93 -30.63
C GLU A 122 -5.22 19.52 -31.00
N ILE A 123 -4.34 18.67 -31.53
CA ILE A 123 -4.69 17.28 -31.83
C ILE A 123 -4.94 16.53 -30.53
N SER A 124 -6.08 15.85 -30.39
CA SER A 124 -6.34 15.09 -29.17
C SER A 124 -5.43 13.86 -29.10
N LYS A 125 -4.73 13.68 -27.98
CA LYS A 125 -3.95 12.47 -27.69
C LYS A 125 -4.83 11.37 -27.10
N ASN A 126 -4.48 10.10 -27.35
CA ASN A 126 -4.98 9.02 -26.51
C ASN A 126 -4.16 9.02 -25.21
N PRO A 127 -4.82 9.05 -24.02
CA PRO A 127 -4.14 9.24 -22.74
C PRO A 127 -3.20 8.10 -22.34
N ASN A 128 -3.46 6.87 -22.80
CA ASN A 128 -2.82 5.66 -22.26
C ASN A 128 -1.72 5.12 -23.19
N GLY A 129 -1.69 5.57 -24.45
CA GLY A 129 -0.93 4.91 -25.50
C GLY A 129 -1.40 3.47 -25.72
N ALA A 130 -0.67 2.73 -26.55
CA ALA A 130 -1.03 1.34 -26.74
C ALA A 130 -0.54 0.44 -25.60
N LEU A 131 -1.27 -0.65 -25.40
CA LEU A 131 -0.92 -1.66 -24.41
C LEU A 131 0.45 -2.30 -24.72
N GLY A 132 1.35 -2.24 -23.73
CA GLY A 132 2.72 -2.74 -23.81
C GLY A 132 3.74 -1.78 -24.41
N ASP A 133 3.35 -0.56 -24.75
CA ASP A 133 4.32 0.51 -25.06
C ASP A 133 4.68 1.27 -23.78
N LEU A 134 5.69 2.12 -23.79
CA LEU A 134 5.97 3.05 -22.67
C LEU A 134 6.00 4.49 -23.15
N PRO A 135 5.57 5.46 -22.32
CA PRO A 135 5.75 6.87 -22.63
C PRO A 135 7.22 7.17 -22.91
N PHE A 136 7.49 7.88 -23.99
CA PHE A 136 8.83 8.31 -24.30
C PHE A 136 9.26 9.43 -23.32
N PRO A 137 10.46 9.37 -22.71
CA PRO A 137 10.87 10.39 -21.74
C PRO A 137 10.82 11.81 -22.31
N GLY A 138 10.20 12.74 -21.57
CA GLY A 138 10.01 14.12 -22.01
C GLY A 138 8.87 14.32 -23.02
N SER A 139 8.16 13.26 -23.41
CA SER A 139 7.01 13.33 -24.29
C SER A 139 5.88 14.16 -23.67
N GLN A 140 5.19 14.92 -24.53
CA GLN A 140 3.95 15.62 -24.20
C GLN A 140 2.72 14.70 -24.22
N GLY A 141 2.93 13.38 -24.31
CA GLY A 141 1.92 12.32 -24.25
C GLY A 141 1.44 11.80 -25.60
N TYR A 142 2.18 12.05 -26.69
CA TYR A 142 1.89 11.44 -28.00
C TYR A 142 2.85 10.31 -28.33
N VAL A 143 4.06 10.34 -27.81
CA VAL A 143 5.14 9.46 -28.23
C VAL A 143 5.29 8.33 -27.22
N TYR A 144 5.14 7.11 -27.72
CA TYR A 144 5.36 5.89 -26.98
C TYR A 144 6.38 5.04 -27.73
N TYR A 145 7.18 4.24 -27.04
CA TYR A 145 8.13 3.35 -27.70
C TYR A 145 7.87 1.90 -27.33
N ARG A 146 8.23 1.01 -28.26
CA ARG A 146 8.12 -0.43 -28.11
C ARG A 146 9.32 -1.10 -28.76
N ASN A 147 10.00 -1.96 -28.01
CA ASN A 147 11.06 -2.78 -28.60
C ASN A 147 10.44 -3.88 -29.50
N PRO A 148 10.85 -4.05 -30.77
CA PRO A 148 10.41 -5.12 -31.67
C PRO A 148 10.79 -6.52 -31.17
N HIS A 149 11.82 -6.66 -30.33
CA HIS A 149 12.22 -7.92 -29.73
C HIS A 149 11.18 -8.42 -28.70
N ASN A 150 10.30 -7.54 -28.20
CA ASN A 150 9.07 -7.92 -27.49
C ASN A 150 7.99 -8.57 -28.37
N VAL A 151 8.20 -8.67 -29.67
CA VAL A 151 7.33 -9.40 -30.61
C VAL A 151 7.92 -10.78 -30.94
N GLY A 152 9.05 -11.13 -30.32
CA GLY A 152 9.66 -12.44 -30.40
C GLY A 152 8.96 -13.47 -29.52
N ASN A 153 8.92 -14.69 -30.04
CA ASN A 153 8.50 -15.94 -29.41
C ASN A 153 9.20 -16.29 -28.06
N GLU A 154 10.05 -15.41 -27.55
CA GLU A 154 10.98 -15.65 -26.45
C GLU A 154 10.56 -15.04 -25.11
N TYR A 155 9.48 -14.25 -25.08
CA TYR A 155 9.11 -13.46 -23.92
C TYR A 155 7.66 -13.66 -23.51
N VAL A 156 7.36 -13.28 -22.28
CA VAL A 156 5.97 -13.07 -21.84
C VAL A 156 5.55 -11.72 -22.37
N ASP A 157 4.44 -11.66 -23.08
CA ASP A 157 3.93 -10.37 -23.51
C ASP A 157 3.55 -9.52 -22.27
N ALA A 158 3.76 -8.21 -22.37
CA ALA A 158 3.53 -7.31 -21.25
C ALA A 158 2.08 -7.37 -20.73
N ILE A 159 1.09 -7.74 -21.56
CA ILE A 159 -0.31 -7.88 -21.15
C ILE A 159 -0.42 -9.01 -20.15
N THR A 160 0.14 -10.18 -20.48
CA THR A 160 0.17 -11.33 -19.57
C THR A 160 0.90 -11.03 -18.26
N LEU A 161 1.98 -10.23 -18.28
CA LEU A 161 2.65 -9.77 -17.06
C LEU A 161 1.75 -8.81 -16.25
N MET A 162 1.13 -7.82 -16.89
CA MET A 162 0.23 -6.89 -16.22
C MET A 162 -1.01 -7.57 -15.62
N ASP A 163 -1.62 -8.51 -16.35
CA ASP A 163 -2.71 -9.37 -15.86
C ASP A 163 -2.27 -10.24 -14.66
N SER A 164 -0.96 -10.48 -14.54
CA SER A 164 -0.33 -11.20 -13.43
C SER A 164 0.12 -10.27 -12.29
N GLY A 165 -0.25 -8.99 -12.34
CA GLY A 165 -0.02 -8.00 -11.29
C GLY A 165 1.31 -7.25 -11.36
N PHE A 166 2.05 -7.39 -12.46
CA PHE A 166 3.23 -6.55 -12.71
C PHE A 166 2.78 -5.16 -13.16
N THR A 167 3.52 -4.14 -12.74
CA THR A 167 3.35 -2.79 -13.30
C THR A 167 3.79 -2.76 -14.77
N ARG A 168 3.36 -1.73 -15.50
CA ARG A 168 3.83 -1.43 -16.86
C ARG A 168 5.37 -1.35 -16.90
N HIS A 169 5.97 -0.61 -15.96
CA HIS A 169 7.42 -0.46 -15.85
C HIS A 169 8.14 -1.79 -15.60
N GLU A 170 7.66 -2.60 -14.64
CA GLU A 170 8.23 -3.92 -14.36
C GLU A 170 8.12 -4.86 -15.55
N SER A 171 6.96 -4.88 -16.21
CA SER A 171 6.72 -5.71 -17.40
C SER A 171 7.72 -5.39 -18.50
N CYS A 172 8.08 -4.11 -18.64
CA CYS A 172 9.09 -3.66 -19.58
C CYS A 172 10.53 -3.96 -19.11
N ASN A 173 10.83 -3.86 -17.81
CA ASN A 173 12.17 -4.16 -17.28
C ASN A 173 12.54 -5.64 -17.35
N ILE A 174 11.57 -6.56 -17.28
CA ILE A 174 11.81 -8.01 -17.30
C ILE A 174 12.39 -8.48 -18.63
N SER A 175 12.10 -7.77 -19.71
CA SER A 175 12.60 -8.08 -21.04
C SER A 175 13.94 -7.37 -21.29
N THR A 176 14.97 -7.71 -20.52
CA THR A 176 16.22 -6.93 -20.39
C THR A 176 17.13 -6.85 -21.62
N ASN A 177 16.85 -7.55 -22.72
CA ASN A 177 17.49 -7.22 -24.01
C ASN A 177 16.91 -5.96 -24.65
N ASP A 178 15.86 -5.37 -24.05
CA ASP A 178 15.08 -4.31 -24.67
C ASP A 178 15.63 -2.89 -24.51
N PHE A 179 16.59 -2.68 -23.62
CA PHE A 179 16.80 -1.34 -23.06
C PHE A 179 18.22 -0.77 -23.16
N PHE A 180 19.06 -1.35 -24.00
CA PHE A 180 20.30 -0.69 -24.45
C PHE A 180 20.09 0.02 -25.79
N LYS A 181 19.46 1.19 -25.68
CA LYS A 181 19.67 2.44 -26.45
C LYS A 181 18.70 3.56 -26.03
N GLY A 182 17.80 3.32 -25.08
CA GLY A 182 17.00 4.37 -24.41
C GLY A 182 17.83 5.26 -23.46
N TYR A 183 18.99 4.78 -22.99
CA TYR A 183 19.96 5.59 -22.24
C TYR A 183 20.71 6.62 -23.10
N ALA A 184 20.70 6.47 -24.43
CA ALA A 184 21.21 7.52 -25.29
C ALA A 184 20.36 8.79 -25.04
N LEU A 185 19.02 8.67 -25.08
CA LEU A 185 18.07 9.78 -25.12
C LEU A 185 17.77 10.44 -23.75
N LYS A 186 18.50 10.11 -22.68
CA LYS A 186 18.46 10.88 -21.43
C LYS A 186 19.09 12.26 -21.70
N GLY A 187 18.27 13.23 -22.11
CA GLY A 187 18.48 14.60 -21.68
C GLY A 187 18.64 14.58 -20.15
N GLU A 188 19.52 15.44 -19.63
CA GLU A 188 19.77 15.56 -18.19
C GLU A 188 18.48 15.39 -17.41
N GLU A 189 18.51 14.53 -16.39
CA GLU A 189 17.36 14.23 -15.54
C GLU A 189 16.59 15.52 -15.31
N VAL A 190 15.38 15.58 -15.89
CA VAL A 190 14.44 16.63 -15.54
C VAL A 190 14.29 16.47 -14.04
N ASN A 191 14.98 17.32 -13.29
CA ASN A 191 14.88 17.40 -11.84
C ASN A 191 13.38 17.45 -11.57
N SER A 192 12.82 16.35 -11.12
CA SER A 192 11.41 16.18 -10.76
C SER A 192 11.16 16.95 -9.46
N SER A 193 11.50 18.23 -9.50
CA SER A 193 11.36 19.24 -8.47
C SER A 193 9.88 19.64 -8.24
N GLN A 194 8.95 18.85 -8.76
CA GLN A 194 7.52 19.00 -8.54
C GLN A 194 6.82 17.73 -8.04
N THR A 195 7.53 16.75 -7.47
CA THR A 195 6.86 16.01 -6.39
C THR A 195 6.71 16.99 -5.24
N LYS A 196 5.50 17.55 -5.08
CA LYS A 196 5.09 18.14 -3.80
C LYS A 196 5.49 17.13 -2.74
N THR A 197 6.52 17.46 -1.95
CA THR A 197 6.91 16.70 -0.77
C THR A 197 5.73 16.78 0.18
N SER A 198 4.74 15.91 0.00
CA SER A 198 3.75 15.66 1.03
C SER A 198 4.55 15.25 2.25
N GLU A 199 4.37 15.96 3.37
CA GLU A 199 4.99 15.53 4.61
C GLU A 199 4.66 14.04 4.82
N PRO A 200 5.68 13.20 5.11
CA PRO A 200 5.44 11.77 5.33
C PRO A 200 4.37 11.58 6.40
N LEU A 201 3.48 10.62 6.18
CA LEU A 201 2.35 10.37 7.08
C LEU A 201 2.86 10.10 8.50
N LYS A 202 2.35 10.85 9.48
CA LYS A 202 2.72 10.62 10.88
C LYS A 202 1.87 9.48 11.45
N PHE A 203 2.45 8.29 11.56
CA PHE A 203 1.79 7.14 12.16
C PHE A 203 2.00 7.08 13.68
N LYS A 204 0.92 6.80 14.42
CA LYS A 204 1.00 6.38 15.82
C LYS A 204 1.18 4.87 15.89
N LEU A 205 2.12 4.42 16.72
CA LEU A 205 2.30 2.99 17.00
C LEU A 205 1.14 2.46 17.85
N PRO A 206 0.57 1.29 17.53
CA PRO A 206 -0.48 0.67 18.32
C PRO A 206 0.00 0.26 19.72
N VAL A 207 -0.93 0.21 20.67
CA VAL A 207 -0.83 -0.77 21.76
C VAL A 207 -1.09 -2.15 21.16
N ARG A 208 -0.20 -3.11 21.39
CA ARG A 208 -0.25 -4.42 20.71
C ARG A 208 -1.56 -5.16 20.99
N GLN A 209 -2.37 -5.37 19.95
CA GLN A 209 -3.60 -6.17 19.99
C GLN A 209 -3.33 -7.56 19.42
N VAL A 210 -2.79 -8.45 20.25
CA VAL A 210 -2.27 -9.77 19.85
C VAL A 210 -3.31 -10.61 19.08
N ASP A 211 -4.59 -10.56 19.47
CA ASP A 211 -5.63 -11.36 18.81
C ASP A 211 -6.00 -10.83 17.42
N ARG A 212 -6.04 -9.51 17.25
CA ARG A 212 -6.28 -8.87 15.94
C ARG A 212 -5.10 -9.09 15.00
N GLU A 213 -3.87 -8.98 15.50
CA GLU A 213 -2.63 -9.27 14.76
C GLU A 213 -2.66 -10.69 14.17
N LYS A 214 -3.02 -11.69 14.99
CA LYS A 214 -3.14 -13.09 14.55
C LYS A 214 -4.22 -13.30 13.49
N GLN A 215 -5.39 -12.66 13.65
CA GLN A 215 -6.48 -12.74 12.65
C GLN A 215 -6.06 -12.12 11.30
N LEU A 216 -5.38 -10.97 11.35
CA LEU A 216 -4.85 -10.32 10.16
C LEU A 216 -3.79 -11.18 9.48
N LYS A 217 -2.82 -11.72 10.24
CA LYS A 217 -1.80 -12.64 9.72
C LYS A 217 -2.46 -13.80 8.97
N GLN A 218 -3.42 -14.47 9.60
CA GLN A 218 -4.11 -15.61 8.99
C GLN A 218 -4.84 -15.23 7.70
N SER A 219 -5.53 -14.09 7.69
CA SER A 219 -6.24 -13.59 6.50
C SER A 219 -5.27 -13.24 5.36
N ILE A 220 -4.11 -12.65 5.69
CA ILE A 220 -3.06 -12.33 4.72
C ILE A 220 -2.44 -13.60 4.14
N LEU A 221 -2.15 -14.61 4.97
CA LEU A 221 -1.65 -15.91 4.51
C LEU A 221 -2.61 -16.60 3.55
N GLU A 222 -3.90 -16.60 3.89
CA GLU A 222 -4.94 -17.15 3.02
C GLU A 222 -4.99 -16.41 1.67
N SER A 223 -4.82 -15.08 1.69
CA SER A 223 -4.72 -14.26 0.49
C SER A 223 -3.53 -14.67 -0.39
N PHE A 224 -2.33 -14.79 0.18
CA PHE A 224 -1.13 -15.24 -0.54
C PHE A 224 -1.31 -16.62 -1.17
N HIS A 225 -1.84 -17.58 -0.40
CA HIS A 225 -2.10 -18.93 -0.90
C HIS A 225 -3.13 -18.93 -2.03
N ASN A 226 -4.18 -18.11 -1.92
CA ASN A 226 -5.21 -18.00 -2.95
C ASN A 226 -4.66 -17.36 -4.23
N GLN A 227 -3.81 -16.34 -4.13
CA GLN A 227 -3.18 -15.71 -5.29
C GLN A 227 -2.35 -16.73 -6.09
N LEU A 228 -1.53 -17.55 -5.42
CA LEU A 228 -0.74 -18.59 -6.10
C LEU A 228 -1.59 -19.71 -6.69
N LYS A 229 -2.63 -20.16 -5.98
CA LYS A 229 -3.52 -21.24 -6.46
C LYS A 229 -4.35 -20.81 -7.66
N ASN A 230 -4.78 -19.54 -7.70
CA ASN A 230 -5.74 -19.06 -8.69
C ASN A 230 -5.10 -18.34 -9.88
N ASN A 231 -3.82 -17.94 -9.81
CA ASN A 231 -3.15 -17.24 -10.91
C ASN A 231 -2.60 -18.20 -11.98
N ASN A 232 -3.52 -18.77 -12.76
CA ASN A 232 -3.22 -19.75 -13.80
C ASN A 232 -2.27 -19.22 -14.89
N ASN A 233 -2.26 -17.92 -15.19
CA ASN A 233 -1.49 -17.37 -16.31
C ASN A 233 0.00 -17.29 -16.01
N LEU A 234 0.36 -16.84 -14.80
CA LEU A 234 1.76 -16.90 -14.40
C LEU A 234 2.18 -18.31 -13.98
N LEU A 235 1.26 -19.16 -13.51
CA LEU A 235 1.55 -20.59 -13.29
C LEU A 235 1.92 -21.29 -14.61
N LYS A 236 1.21 -20.99 -15.71
CA LYS A 236 1.58 -21.47 -17.05
C LYS A 236 2.96 -20.99 -17.46
N LEU A 237 3.37 -19.85 -16.94
CA LEU A 237 4.63 -19.18 -17.22
C LEU A 237 5.79 -19.82 -16.44
N PHE A 238 5.58 -20.04 -15.14
CA PHE A 238 6.45 -20.81 -14.26
C PHE A 238 6.64 -22.24 -14.78
N LEU A 239 5.56 -22.89 -15.22
CA LEU A 239 5.60 -24.30 -15.61
C LEU A 239 5.88 -24.50 -17.11
N GLY A 240 5.89 -23.43 -17.90
CA GLY A 240 6.17 -23.46 -19.33
C GLY A 240 5.08 -24.13 -20.17
N THR A 241 3.81 -23.84 -19.91
CA THR A 241 2.68 -24.35 -20.70
C THR A 241 2.01 -23.29 -21.58
N SER A 242 2.37 -22.01 -21.44
CA SER A 242 1.85 -20.90 -22.24
C SER A 242 2.53 -20.78 -23.61
N GLY A 243 2.30 -21.73 -24.53
CA GLY A 243 2.41 -21.58 -26.00
C GLY A 243 3.72 -21.08 -26.69
N SER A 244 4.47 -20.13 -26.13
CA SER A 244 5.70 -19.56 -26.68
C SER A 244 6.87 -20.54 -26.54
N PRO A 245 7.91 -20.53 -27.37
CA PRO A 245 9.06 -21.42 -27.19
C PRO A 245 9.83 -21.28 -25.87
N TYR A 246 9.62 -20.23 -25.05
CA TYR A 246 10.09 -20.25 -23.66
C TYR A 246 9.22 -21.09 -22.73
N SER A 247 7.94 -21.29 -23.08
CA SER A 247 7.13 -22.36 -22.48
C SER A 247 7.78 -23.74 -22.69
N ARG A 248 8.41 -23.98 -23.86
CA ARG A 248 9.15 -25.23 -24.10
C ARG A 248 10.38 -25.37 -23.20
N ASN A 249 11.00 -24.26 -22.79
CA ASN A 249 12.16 -24.28 -21.92
C ASN A 249 11.84 -24.33 -20.43
N GLY A 250 10.66 -23.89 -19.97
CA GLY A 250 10.10 -24.02 -18.61
C GLY A 250 11.05 -24.55 -17.53
N ARG A 251 12.14 -23.84 -17.27
CA ARG A 251 13.24 -24.35 -16.42
C ARG A 251 12.92 -24.22 -14.94
N LEU A 252 11.90 -23.46 -14.58
CA LEU A 252 11.48 -23.35 -13.19
C LEU A 252 10.80 -24.63 -12.71
N CYS A 253 9.95 -25.24 -13.54
CA CYS A 253 9.52 -26.63 -13.41
C CYS A 253 10.74 -27.55 -13.21
N ASP A 254 11.72 -27.43 -14.12
CA ASP A 254 12.89 -28.30 -14.09
C ASP A 254 13.76 -28.10 -12.82
N ARG A 255 13.69 -26.92 -12.20
CA ARG A 255 14.39 -26.54 -10.96
C ARG A 255 13.62 -26.95 -9.70
N LEU A 256 12.31 -26.70 -9.64
CA LEU A 256 11.44 -27.15 -8.54
C LEU A 256 11.40 -28.68 -8.44
N PHE A 257 11.47 -29.38 -9.58
CA PHE A 257 11.44 -30.84 -9.66
C PHE A 257 12.82 -31.48 -9.87
N GLY A 258 13.90 -30.68 -9.82
CA GLY A 258 15.29 -31.15 -9.89
C GLY A 258 15.69 -31.88 -11.18
N THR A 259 14.86 -31.88 -12.22
CA THR A 259 15.12 -32.59 -13.50
C THR A 259 14.43 -31.90 -14.67
N LYS A 260 15.06 -31.94 -15.86
CA LYS A 260 14.44 -31.43 -17.09
C LYS A 260 13.14 -32.20 -17.40
N LEU A 261 12.00 -31.55 -17.27
CA LEU A 261 10.69 -32.12 -17.56
C LEU A 261 10.40 -32.03 -19.06
N SER A 262 9.88 -33.12 -19.63
CA SER A 262 9.32 -33.09 -20.98
C SER A 262 8.08 -32.19 -21.02
N ARG A 263 7.67 -31.74 -22.21
CA ARG A 263 6.46 -30.93 -22.41
C ARG A 263 5.22 -31.53 -21.73
N ASP A 264 5.02 -32.85 -21.85
CA ASP A 264 3.90 -33.56 -21.22
C ASP A 264 4.04 -33.64 -19.69
N LYS A 265 5.27 -33.72 -19.16
CA LYS A 265 5.50 -33.65 -17.71
C LYS A 265 5.23 -32.24 -17.17
N LYS A 266 5.60 -31.20 -17.91
CA LYS A 266 5.27 -29.79 -17.57
C LYS A 266 3.76 -29.54 -17.59
N PHE A 267 3.07 -30.05 -18.61
CA PHE A 267 1.61 -29.97 -18.67
C PHE A 267 0.94 -30.75 -17.53
N ARG A 268 1.43 -31.95 -17.20
CA ARG A 268 0.93 -32.71 -16.04
C ARG A 268 1.23 -32.02 -14.72
N ALA A 269 2.41 -31.43 -14.53
CA ALA A 269 2.73 -30.64 -13.35
C ALA A 269 1.80 -29.42 -13.25
N PHE A 270 1.50 -28.76 -14.36
CA PHE A 270 0.51 -27.68 -14.41
C PHE A 270 -0.89 -28.15 -14.01
N GLU A 271 -1.37 -29.26 -14.58
CA GLU A 271 -2.67 -29.83 -14.20
C GLU A 271 -2.70 -30.31 -12.74
N GLN A 272 -1.59 -30.85 -12.23
CA GLN A 272 -1.44 -31.24 -10.83
C GLN A 272 -1.44 -30.01 -9.91
N ALA A 273 -0.75 -28.94 -10.27
CA ALA A 273 -0.75 -27.71 -9.50
C ALA A 273 -2.15 -27.06 -9.49
N ARG A 274 -2.80 -27.00 -10.66
CA ARG A 274 -4.16 -26.49 -10.82
C ARG A 274 -5.19 -27.28 -10.02
N SER A 275 -5.01 -28.59 -9.91
CA SER A 275 -5.86 -29.47 -9.09
C SER A 275 -5.45 -29.51 -7.61
N GLY A 276 -4.38 -28.81 -7.21
CA GLY A 276 -3.82 -28.85 -5.87
C GLY A 276 -3.06 -30.14 -5.51
N ALA A 277 -2.90 -31.07 -6.47
CA ALA A 277 -2.14 -32.30 -6.32
C ALA A 277 -0.61 -32.07 -6.28
N LEU A 278 -0.15 -30.89 -6.70
CA LEU A 278 1.23 -30.45 -6.60
C LEU A 278 1.30 -29.17 -5.75
N ASP A 279 2.03 -29.23 -4.64
CA ASP A 279 2.19 -28.11 -3.74
C ASP A 279 3.23 -27.12 -4.26
N LEU A 280 2.73 -26.04 -4.88
CA LEU A 280 3.55 -24.91 -5.32
C LEU A 280 3.74 -23.84 -4.23
N VAL A 281 3.00 -23.94 -3.13
CA VAL A 281 3.04 -22.98 -2.02
C VAL A 281 4.10 -23.39 -1.02
N GLY A 282 4.23 -24.70 -0.74
CA GLY A 282 5.17 -25.30 0.18
C GLY A 282 6.56 -24.66 0.20
N PRO A 283 7.24 -24.53 -0.96
CA PRO A 283 8.58 -23.94 -1.05
C PRO A 283 8.66 -22.47 -0.59
N PHE A 284 7.55 -21.73 -0.60
CA PHE A 284 7.50 -20.31 -0.24
C PHE A 284 6.86 -20.05 1.13
N THR A 285 6.37 -21.09 1.82
CA THR A 285 5.61 -20.98 3.08
C THR A 285 6.34 -20.15 4.13
N ASN A 286 7.65 -20.39 4.32
CA ASN A 286 8.43 -19.64 5.32
C ASN A 286 8.55 -18.15 4.97
N TYR A 287 8.63 -17.80 3.69
CA TYR A 287 8.68 -16.40 3.23
C TYR A 287 7.33 -15.72 3.39
N PHE A 288 6.24 -16.43 3.08
CA PHE A 288 4.89 -15.93 3.27
C PHE A 288 4.51 -15.75 4.73
N ASP A 289 4.92 -16.68 5.61
CA ASP A 289 4.67 -16.55 7.05
C ASP A 289 5.34 -15.29 7.61
N ARG A 290 6.63 -15.09 7.28
CA ARG A 290 7.37 -13.87 7.65
C ARG A 290 6.74 -12.60 7.07
N ALA A 291 6.38 -12.61 5.79
CA ALA A 291 5.76 -11.45 5.15
C ALA A 291 4.38 -11.13 5.73
N ALA A 292 3.58 -12.15 6.03
CA ALA A 292 2.26 -12.01 6.65
C ALA A 292 2.34 -11.47 8.08
N ASP A 293 3.34 -11.91 8.86
CA ASP A 293 3.60 -11.35 10.20
C ASP A 293 3.87 -9.84 10.11
N LYS A 294 4.75 -9.43 9.20
CA LYS A 294 5.10 -8.01 9.02
C LYS A 294 3.92 -7.20 8.47
N LEU A 295 3.18 -7.73 7.51
CA LEU A 295 1.98 -7.07 6.97
C LEU A 295 0.86 -6.96 8.00
N ALA A 296 0.70 -7.93 8.90
CA ALA A 296 -0.28 -7.82 9.98
C ALA A 296 0.06 -6.66 10.93
N GLN A 297 1.34 -6.44 11.21
CA GLN A 297 1.80 -5.27 11.98
C GLN A 297 1.55 -3.96 11.22
N ILE A 298 1.84 -3.91 9.91
CA ILE A 298 1.50 -2.75 9.07
C ILE A 298 0.00 -2.48 9.08
N ALA A 299 -0.82 -3.51 8.87
CA ALA A 299 -2.26 -3.41 8.86
C ALA A 299 -2.80 -2.82 10.16
N LEU A 300 -2.27 -3.26 11.32
CA LEU A 300 -2.61 -2.68 12.61
C LEU A 300 -2.20 -1.20 12.72
N ILE A 301 -1.00 -0.83 12.25
CA ILE A 301 -0.57 0.57 12.21
C ILE A 301 -1.57 1.39 11.37
N LEU A 302 -1.95 0.89 10.19
CA LEU A 302 -2.90 1.55 9.30
C LEU A 302 -4.29 1.70 9.93
N GLU A 303 -4.87 0.61 10.47
CA GLU A 303 -6.18 0.60 11.12
C GLU A 303 -6.23 1.60 12.29
N ASN A 304 -5.19 1.66 13.12
CA ASN A 304 -5.13 2.59 14.27
C ASN A 304 -4.97 4.06 13.85
N ASN A 305 -4.50 4.32 12.63
CA ASN A 305 -4.41 5.66 12.07
C ASN A 305 -5.61 5.99 11.16
N GLY A 306 -6.70 5.21 11.23
CA GLY A 306 -7.96 5.48 10.54
C GLY A 306 -7.99 5.04 9.08
N TYR A 307 -7.00 4.29 8.62
CA TYR A 307 -6.99 3.71 7.28
C TYR A 307 -7.71 2.37 7.27
N THR A 308 -8.47 2.09 6.21
CA THR A 308 -9.07 0.78 5.99
C THR A 308 -8.03 -0.16 5.39
N PHE A 309 -7.79 -1.30 6.03
CA PHE A 309 -6.97 -2.38 5.48
C PHE A 309 -7.85 -3.59 5.17
N ASP A 310 -7.80 -4.07 3.93
CA ASP A 310 -8.57 -5.23 3.47
C ASP A 310 -7.59 -6.33 3.02
N ALA A 311 -7.39 -7.34 3.88
CA ALA A 311 -6.50 -8.47 3.60
C ALA A 311 -6.95 -9.30 2.38
N HIS A 312 -8.18 -9.15 1.91
CA HIS A 312 -8.68 -9.81 0.70
C HIS A 312 -8.41 -9.02 -0.58
N LYS A 313 -7.94 -7.76 -0.48
CA LYS A 313 -7.61 -6.88 -1.62
C LYS A 313 -6.12 -6.55 -1.70
N LEU A 314 -5.26 -7.46 -1.24
CA LEU A 314 -3.82 -7.29 -1.39
C LEU A 314 -3.43 -7.30 -2.87
N GLY A 315 -2.42 -6.50 -3.19
CA GLY A 315 -1.69 -6.57 -4.44
C GLY A 315 -1.09 -7.96 -4.66
N ASN A 316 -0.73 -8.24 -5.92
CA ASN A 316 -0.25 -9.55 -6.32
C ASN A 316 1.20 -9.77 -5.85
N VAL A 317 1.50 -10.87 -5.16
CA VAL A 317 2.86 -11.20 -4.68
C VAL A 317 3.80 -11.73 -5.76
N LEU A 318 3.25 -12.09 -6.92
CA LEU A 318 4.00 -12.75 -7.99
C LEU A 318 5.16 -11.93 -8.58
N PRO A 319 5.06 -10.60 -8.77
CA PRO A 319 6.19 -9.80 -9.21
C PRO A 319 7.39 -9.91 -8.27
N ALA A 320 7.16 -9.92 -6.95
CA ALA A 320 8.22 -10.10 -5.96
C ALA A 320 8.94 -11.44 -6.13
N LEU A 321 8.18 -12.53 -6.26
CA LEU A 321 8.72 -13.85 -6.51
C LEU A 321 9.50 -13.90 -7.84
N TYR A 322 8.99 -13.26 -8.88
CA TYR A 322 9.67 -13.24 -10.17
C TYR A 322 11.01 -12.48 -10.12
N PHE A 323 11.04 -11.24 -9.59
CA PHE A 323 12.25 -10.43 -9.61
C PHE A 323 13.31 -10.87 -8.61
N LYS A 324 12.92 -11.21 -7.39
CA LYS A 324 13.87 -11.50 -6.30
C LYS A 324 14.24 -12.97 -6.21
N PHE A 325 13.37 -13.87 -6.68
CA PHE A 325 13.64 -15.30 -6.65
C PHE A 325 14.01 -15.85 -8.03
N TYR A 326 13.25 -15.52 -9.09
CA TYR A 326 13.40 -16.17 -10.39
C TYR A 326 14.55 -15.61 -11.25
N THR A 327 14.61 -14.30 -11.43
CA THR A 327 15.59 -13.64 -12.32
C THR A 327 17.06 -13.94 -11.95
N PRO A 328 17.51 -13.81 -10.68
CA PRO A 328 18.90 -14.07 -10.30
C PRO A 328 19.32 -15.52 -10.54
N LEU A 329 18.44 -16.49 -10.21
CA LEU A 329 18.68 -17.91 -10.44
C LEU A 329 18.77 -18.26 -11.95
N TYR A 330 18.17 -17.46 -12.84
CA TYR A 330 18.17 -17.72 -14.28
C TYR A 330 19.40 -17.15 -15.00
N LEU A 331 19.86 -15.96 -14.60
CA LEU A 331 20.90 -15.23 -15.32
C LEU A 331 22.33 -15.58 -14.88
N GLU A 332 22.55 -16.04 -13.63
CA GLU A 332 23.93 -16.14 -13.10
C GLU A 332 24.63 -17.49 -13.33
N ASN A 333 23.95 -18.57 -13.74
CA ASN A 333 24.61 -19.86 -13.92
C ASN A 333 23.95 -20.75 -14.98
N HIS A 334 24.35 -20.59 -16.24
CA HIS A 334 23.86 -21.43 -17.34
C HIS A 334 24.37 -22.89 -17.32
N ASN A 335 25.42 -23.21 -16.55
CA ASN A 335 26.17 -24.47 -16.69
C ASN A 335 26.22 -25.41 -15.46
N LYS A 336 25.54 -25.11 -14.35
CA LYS A 336 25.44 -26.03 -13.21
C LYS A 336 23.98 -26.18 -12.79
N TYR A 337 23.54 -27.44 -12.62
CA TYR A 337 22.25 -27.75 -12.00
C TYR A 337 22.23 -27.09 -10.61
N PRO A 338 21.28 -26.21 -10.31
CA PRO A 338 21.23 -25.59 -9.01
C PRO A 338 20.69 -26.62 -8.01
N VAL A 339 21.43 -26.79 -6.93
CA VAL A 339 20.89 -27.28 -5.65
C VAL A 339 19.81 -26.27 -5.23
N VAL A 340 18.76 -26.69 -4.53
CA VAL A 340 17.84 -25.75 -3.87
C VAL A 340 18.68 -24.90 -2.93
N ILE A 341 19.00 -23.67 -3.35
CA ILE A 341 19.80 -22.76 -2.54
C ILE A 341 18.82 -22.19 -1.52
N GLU A 342 18.93 -22.62 -0.26
CA GLU A 342 18.39 -21.84 0.84
C GLU A 342 18.91 -20.41 0.68
N LEU A 343 18.00 -19.46 0.50
CA LEU A 343 18.37 -18.05 0.41
C LEU A 343 19.17 -17.66 1.65
N SER A 344 20.17 -16.80 1.48
CA SER A 344 20.80 -16.18 2.65
C SER A 344 19.75 -15.42 3.46
N GLU A 345 20.01 -15.16 4.74
CA GLU A 345 19.07 -14.39 5.56
C GLU A 345 18.82 -12.98 4.97
N SER A 346 19.86 -12.38 4.36
CA SER A 346 19.76 -11.10 3.65
C SER A 346 18.86 -11.19 2.43
N ASP A 347 19.02 -12.23 1.60
CA ASP A 347 18.18 -12.42 0.39
C ASP A 347 16.74 -12.76 0.78
N THR A 348 16.57 -13.52 1.86
CA THR A 348 15.27 -13.83 2.45
C THR A 348 14.56 -12.56 2.88
N GLU A 349 15.25 -11.67 3.59
CA GLU A 349 14.68 -10.41 4.04
C GLU A 349 14.38 -9.44 2.89
N ALA A 350 15.23 -9.43 1.86
CA ALA A 350 14.96 -8.68 0.63
C ALA A 350 13.71 -9.20 -0.10
N LEU A 351 13.52 -10.52 -0.17
CA LEU A 351 12.34 -11.14 -0.75
C LEU A 351 11.07 -10.82 0.06
N VAL A 352 11.13 -10.96 1.40
CA VAL A 352 10.03 -10.61 2.29
C VAL A 352 9.61 -9.16 2.12
N THR A 353 10.59 -8.24 2.08
CA THR A 353 10.33 -6.81 1.85
C THR A 353 9.63 -6.57 0.51
N GLU A 354 10.04 -7.26 -0.55
CA GLU A 354 9.43 -7.10 -1.87
C GLU A 354 8.02 -7.70 -1.92
N ILE A 355 7.78 -8.83 -1.24
CA ILE A 355 6.42 -9.39 -1.08
C ILE A 355 5.52 -8.36 -0.40
N ILE A 356 5.98 -7.70 0.67
CA ILE A 356 5.22 -6.66 1.37
C ILE A 356 4.90 -5.50 0.43
N ARG A 357 5.92 -4.97 -0.28
CA ARG A 357 5.73 -3.89 -1.28
C ARG A 357 4.68 -4.26 -2.31
N CYS A 358 4.79 -5.44 -2.91
CA CYS A 358 3.84 -5.90 -3.92
C CYS A 358 2.42 -6.10 -3.35
N SER A 359 2.31 -6.62 -2.13
CA SER A 359 1.04 -6.85 -1.44
C SER A 359 0.33 -5.56 -1.07
N LEU A 360 1.11 -4.51 -0.77
CA LEU A 360 0.56 -3.21 -0.49
C LEU A 360 0.14 -2.47 -1.75
N ARG A 361 0.24 -2.99 -2.99
CA ARG A 361 -0.17 -2.29 -4.22
C ARG A 361 -1.68 -2.17 -4.37
N ASP A 362 -2.14 -1.06 -4.93
CA ASP A 362 -3.54 -0.80 -5.25
C ASP A 362 -3.94 -1.59 -6.49
N VAL A 363 -4.59 -2.74 -6.26
CA VAL A 363 -5.06 -3.66 -7.30
C VAL A 363 -5.91 -2.98 -8.39
N SER A 364 -6.60 -1.88 -8.08
CA SER A 364 -7.42 -1.16 -9.06
C SER A 364 -6.62 -0.33 -10.06
N LYS A 365 -5.32 -0.11 -9.77
CA LYS A 365 -4.43 0.77 -10.55
C LYS A 365 -3.20 0.07 -11.11
N VAL A 366 -3.02 -1.22 -10.85
CA VAL A 366 -1.86 -1.98 -11.36
C VAL A 366 -1.79 -1.99 -12.90
N ALA A 367 -2.94 -1.85 -13.57
CA ALA A 367 -3.05 -1.83 -15.03
C ALA A 367 -3.22 -0.42 -15.66
N ILE A 368 -3.45 0.62 -14.85
CA ILE A 368 -3.75 1.97 -15.35
C ILE A 368 -2.61 2.89 -14.89
N ASP A 369 -1.77 3.26 -15.86
CA ASP A 369 -0.74 4.32 -15.81
C ASP A 369 -0.38 4.88 -14.44
N TYR A 370 0.84 4.61 -13.95
CA TYR A 370 1.73 5.58 -13.30
C TYR A 370 3.13 4.93 -13.23
N GLU A 371 4.18 5.73 -13.45
CA GLU A 371 5.59 5.31 -13.39
C GLU A 371 6.03 4.78 -12.01
N LEU A 372 5.13 4.78 -11.02
CA LEU A 372 5.35 4.31 -9.65
C LEU A 372 4.15 3.48 -9.18
N PRO A 373 4.36 2.30 -8.56
CA PRO A 373 3.30 1.56 -7.93
C PRO A 373 2.60 2.43 -6.89
N GLN A 374 1.27 2.59 -7.00
CA GLN A 374 0.47 3.17 -5.92
C GLN A 374 0.15 2.05 -4.94
N TYR A 375 0.40 2.30 -3.66
CA TYR A 375 0.32 1.24 -2.67
C TYR A 375 -1.08 1.17 -2.06
N ILE A 376 -1.41 2.08 -1.16
CA ILE A 376 -2.81 2.29 -0.74
C ILE A 376 -3.16 3.71 -1.18
N ASN A 377 -4.45 4.05 -1.32
CA ASN A 377 -4.87 5.38 -1.77
C ASN A 377 -4.03 6.50 -1.10
N ASN A 378 -3.22 7.18 -1.90
CA ASN A 378 -2.29 8.27 -1.53
C ASN A 378 -1.03 7.89 -0.73
N MET A 379 -0.65 6.61 -0.61
CA MET A 379 0.65 6.20 -0.06
C MET A 379 1.70 6.09 -1.15
N ASN A 380 2.89 6.64 -0.90
CA ASN A 380 4.06 6.54 -1.77
C ASN A 380 5.14 5.59 -1.19
N GLU A 381 6.25 5.43 -1.91
CA GLU A 381 7.37 4.55 -1.49
C GLU A 381 8.01 4.98 -0.16
N ALA A 382 8.01 6.27 0.15
CA ALA A 382 8.54 6.78 1.42
C ALA A 382 7.64 6.36 2.59
N ASP A 383 6.32 6.37 2.40
CA ASP A 383 5.37 5.88 3.40
C ASP A 383 5.58 4.39 3.68
N ILE A 384 5.80 3.58 2.63
CA ILE A 384 6.15 2.16 2.79
C ILE A 384 7.47 1.99 3.51
N SER A 385 8.51 2.70 3.10
CA SER A 385 9.84 2.59 3.70
C SER A 385 9.79 2.94 5.19
N MET A 386 8.98 3.92 5.56
CA MET A 386 8.70 4.29 6.94
C MET A 386 7.87 3.23 7.68
N LEU A 387 6.83 2.65 7.06
CA LEU A 387 6.05 1.55 7.65
C LEU A 387 6.94 0.33 7.92
N LEU A 388 7.80 -0.03 6.97
CA LEU A 388 8.78 -1.10 7.09
C LEU A 388 9.81 -0.81 8.19
N SER A 389 10.21 0.45 8.38
CA SER A 389 11.15 0.80 9.45
C SER A 389 10.56 0.70 10.85
N PHE A 390 9.23 0.79 10.99
CA PHE A 390 8.55 0.49 12.26
C PHE A 390 8.50 -1.01 12.57
N ILE A 391 8.65 -1.87 11.56
CA ILE A 391 8.62 -3.33 11.73
C ILE A 391 10.02 -3.82 12.06
N GLY A 392 10.17 -4.52 13.18
CA GLY A 392 11.47 -5.03 13.62
C GLY A 392 12.26 -4.07 14.49
N ILE A 393 11.76 -2.85 14.74
CA ILE A 393 12.00 -2.23 16.04
C ILE A 393 11.37 -3.21 17.02
N GLU A 394 12.19 -3.93 17.77
CA GLU A 394 11.72 -4.60 18.97
C GLU A 394 11.05 -3.51 19.80
N HIS A 395 9.73 -3.37 19.70
CA HIS A 395 8.95 -2.86 20.80
C HIS A 395 9.51 -3.63 21.98
N PRO A 396 10.10 -2.95 22.98
CA PRO A 396 10.79 -3.62 24.07
C PRO A 396 9.83 -4.69 24.51
N ARG A 397 10.14 -5.93 24.14
CA ARG A 397 9.37 -7.05 24.60
C ARG A 397 9.52 -6.86 26.09
N HIS A 398 8.42 -6.78 26.80
CA HIS A 398 8.49 -6.91 28.24
C HIS A 398 8.95 -8.37 28.52
N GLU A 399 10.21 -8.69 28.19
CA GLU A 399 11.03 -9.80 28.65
C GLU A 399 11.52 -9.44 30.05
N HIS A 400 10.57 -9.09 30.92
CA HIS A 400 10.69 -9.09 32.36
C HIS A 400 9.53 -9.92 32.92
N SER A 401 9.42 -11.16 32.46
CA SER A 401 8.63 -12.22 33.10
C SER A 401 9.49 -13.16 33.96
N ALA A 402 10.66 -12.70 34.41
CA ALA A 402 11.42 -13.31 35.47
C ALA A 402 11.52 -12.31 36.64
N GLU A 403 10.67 -12.54 37.65
CA GLU A 403 10.77 -11.99 39.01
C GLU A 403 10.75 -10.46 39.19
N ILE A 404 9.80 -9.78 38.56
CA ILE A 404 9.08 -8.74 39.31
C ILE A 404 7.83 -9.43 39.81
N LYS A 405 7.72 -9.64 41.14
CA LYS A 405 6.41 -9.86 41.75
C LYS A 405 5.62 -8.60 41.45
N GLU A 406 4.87 -8.65 40.35
CA GLU A 406 3.80 -7.71 40.08
C GLU A 406 2.94 -7.74 41.33
N HIS A 407 3.03 -6.69 42.15
CA HIS A 407 1.93 -6.34 42.99
C HIS A 407 0.80 -6.01 42.03
N VAL A 408 0.11 -7.05 41.57
CA VAL A 408 -1.26 -6.96 41.07
C VAL A 408 -1.97 -6.33 42.24
N ILE A 409 -2.13 -5.01 42.17
CA ILE A 409 -2.95 -4.29 43.11
C ILE A 409 -4.30 -4.93 42.92
N ASP A 410 -4.74 -5.66 43.95
CA ASP A 410 -6.09 -6.18 43.98
C ASP A 410 -7.02 -4.97 43.93
N ILE A 411 -7.63 -4.76 42.76
CA ILE A 411 -8.52 -3.63 42.51
C ILE A 411 -9.94 -3.92 43.00
N GLU A 412 -10.26 -5.17 43.33
CA GLU A 412 -11.61 -5.58 43.77
C GLU A 412 -12.05 -4.87 45.05
N PRO A 413 -11.21 -4.68 46.10
CA PRO A 413 -11.59 -3.87 47.26
C PRO A 413 -12.03 -2.44 46.90
N TYR A 414 -11.44 -1.85 45.86
CA TYR A 414 -11.80 -0.52 45.40
C TYR A 414 -13.10 -0.52 44.57
N ARG A 415 -13.30 -1.57 43.76
CA ARG A 415 -14.57 -1.80 43.04
C ARG A 415 -15.72 -1.95 44.03
N GLU A 416 -15.53 -2.76 45.07
CA GLU A 416 -16.52 -2.98 46.13
C GLU A 416 -16.84 -1.67 46.88
N ALA A 417 -15.81 -0.92 47.30
CA ALA A 417 -16.00 0.36 47.97
C ALA A 417 -16.73 1.40 47.08
N TYR A 418 -16.40 1.44 45.78
CA TYR A 418 -17.06 2.31 44.81
C TYR A 418 -18.55 1.95 44.65
N ASN A 419 -18.84 0.66 44.51
CA ASN A 419 -20.22 0.16 44.40
C ASN A 419 -21.03 0.41 45.68
N GLU A 420 -20.43 0.24 46.85
CA GLU A 420 -21.08 0.55 48.13
C GLU A 420 -21.49 2.03 48.21
N LEU A 421 -20.65 2.94 47.69
CA LEU A 421 -20.96 4.36 47.66
C LEU A 421 -22.06 4.71 46.67
N ILE A 422 -22.07 4.09 45.49
CA ILE A 422 -23.18 4.24 44.54
C ILE A 422 -24.49 3.77 45.18
N ASN A 423 -24.47 2.63 45.89
CA ASN A 423 -25.65 2.11 46.59
C ASN A 423 -26.13 3.03 47.73
N LYS A 424 -25.20 3.56 48.53
CA LYS A 424 -25.52 4.57 49.57
C LYS A 424 -26.11 5.83 48.94
N LEU A 425 -25.52 6.32 47.85
CA LEU A 425 -26.03 7.48 47.12
C LEU A 425 -27.45 7.24 46.63
N SER A 426 -27.71 6.07 46.01
CA SER A 426 -29.03 5.64 45.54
C SER A 426 -30.06 5.56 46.67
N THR A 427 -29.68 5.03 47.83
CA THR A 427 -30.56 4.93 49.01
C THR A 427 -30.95 6.32 49.52
N VAL A 428 -29.99 7.22 49.67
CA VAL A 428 -30.24 8.59 50.15
C VAL A 428 -31.14 9.37 49.18
N PHE A 429 -30.98 9.17 47.87
CA PHE A 429 -31.89 9.76 46.90
C PHE A 429 -33.30 9.14 46.99
N THR A 430 -33.43 7.83 47.18
CA THR A 430 -34.74 7.18 47.35
C THR A 430 -35.47 7.62 48.63
N GLU A 431 -34.74 7.83 49.73
CA GLU A 431 -35.33 8.20 51.04
C GLU A 431 -35.69 9.69 51.16
N HIS A 432 -35.06 10.55 50.36
CA HIS A 432 -35.21 12.01 50.50
C HIS A 432 -35.63 12.73 49.21
N GLY A 433 -35.61 12.05 48.06
CA GLY A 433 -36.02 12.58 46.76
C GLY A 433 -37.53 12.52 46.59
N LYS A 434 -38.20 13.69 46.49
CA LYS A 434 -39.56 13.76 45.93
C LYS A 434 -39.45 13.82 44.41
N GLU A 435 -40.13 12.92 43.68
CA GLU A 435 -40.63 12.92 42.26
C GLU A 435 -39.91 13.70 41.12
N LYS A 436 -38.85 14.47 41.37
CA LYS A 436 -38.03 15.25 40.43
C LYS A 436 -36.59 14.77 40.43
N ASP A 437 -36.41 13.46 40.55
CA ASP A 437 -35.12 12.81 40.76
C ASP A 437 -34.34 12.60 39.46
N GLU A 438 -34.66 13.32 38.38
CA GLU A 438 -34.00 13.14 37.07
C GLU A 438 -32.50 13.47 37.14
N VAL A 439 -32.12 14.50 37.89
CA VAL A 439 -30.70 14.86 38.09
C VAL A 439 -29.97 13.78 38.90
N ALA A 440 -30.65 13.21 39.91
CA ALA A 440 -30.09 12.18 40.77
C ALA A 440 -29.96 10.83 40.06
N SER A 441 -31.01 10.41 39.35
CA SER A 441 -31.02 9.18 38.54
C SER A 441 -29.97 9.25 37.44
N THR A 442 -29.83 10.40 36.79
CA THR A 442 -28.79 10.63 35.77
C THR A 442 -27.39 10.54 36.37
N LEU A 443 -27.17 11.09 37.57
CA LEU A 443 -25.88 10.99 38.26
C LEU A 443 -25.55 9.52 38.60
N ILE A 444 -26.48 8.78 39.22
CA ILE A 444 -26.29 7.37 39.59
C ILE A 444 -26.00 6.54 38.35
N GLN A 445 -26.77 6.73 37.28
CA GLN A 445 -26.58 6.00 36.02
C GLN A 445 -25.18 6.22 35.47
N ARG A 446 -24.73 7.48 35.36
CA ARG A 446 -23.40 7.79 34.83
C ARG A 446 -22.29 7.21 35.70
N LEU A 447 -22.36 7.35 37.02
CA LEU A 447 -21.37 6.74 37.93
C LEU A 447 -21.35 5.21 37.82
N THR A 448 -22.51 4.58 37.64
CA THR A 448 -22.59 3.12 37.43
C THR A 448 -21.97 2.70 36.10
N GLU A 449 -22.16 3.48 35.03
CA GLU A 449 -21.53 3.22 33.73
C GLU A 449 -20.00 3.34 33.78
N GLU A 450 -19.50 4.31 34.56
CA GLU A 450 -18.06 4.49 34.79
C GLU A 450 -17.44 3.33 35.59
N ALA A 451 -18.22 2.56 36.35
CA ALA A 451 -17.73 1.37 37.07
C ALA A 451 -17.14 0.30 36.12
N LYS A 452 -17.45 0.34 34.82
CA LYS A 452 -16.83 -0.52 33.79
C LYS A 452 -15.32 -0.35 33.70
N PHE A 453 -14.77 0.76 34.22
CA PHE A 453 -13.33 0.95 34.38
C PHE A 453 -12.67 -0.24 35.09
N PHE A 454 -13.30 -0.77 36.14
CA PHE A 454 -12.73 -1.85 36.94
C PHE A 454 -12.62 -3.17 36.17
N ASP A 455 -13.34 -3.36 35.06
CA ASP A 455 -13.29 -4.59 34.26
C ASP A 455 -11.98 -4.73 33.47
N ARG A 456 -11.38 -3.59 33.09
CA ARG A 456 -10.11 -3.52 32.36
C ARG A 456 -9.39 -2.23 32.76
N PRO A 457 -8.72 -2.19 33.92
CA PRO A 457 -8.06 -0.97 34.38
C PRO A 457 -6.82 -0.68 33.53
N THR A 458 -6.74 0.51 32.93
CA THR A 458 -5.51 1.05 32.32
C THR A 458 -5.27 2.47 32.79
N ALA A 459 -4.03 2.96 32.72
CA ALA A 459 -3.69 4.32 33.15
C ALA A 459 -4.47 5.40 32.37
N GLU A 460 -4.70 5.18 31.07
CA GLU A 460 -5.51 6.06 30.23
C GLU A 460 -7.00 6.01 30.63
N GLN A 461 -7.55 4.80 30.80
CA GLN A 461 -8.94 4.65 31.23
C GLN A 461 -9.16 5.18 32.64
N LEU A 462 -8.15 5.16 33.50
CA LEU A 462 -8.24 5.79 34.82
C LEU A 462 -8.38 7.30 34.71
N GLY A 463 -7.57 7.94 33.86
CA GLY A 463 -7.70 9.37 33.59
C GLY A 463 -9.11 9.75 33.11
N ASN A 464 -9.68 8.92 32.24
CA ASN A 464 -11.04 9.10 31.73
C ASN A 464 -12.10 8.85 32.81
N PHE A 465 -11.99 7.76 33.58
CA PHE A 465 -12.88 7.43 34.69
C PHE A 465 -12.99 8.57 35.71
N ILE A 466 -11.84 9.12 36.13
CA ILE A 466 -11.78 10.23 37.10
C ILE A 466 -12.44 11.47 36.52
N LYS A 467 -12.11 11.81 35.28
CA LYS A 467 -12.66 12.98 34.59
C LYS A 467 -14.18 12.86 34.48
N ASN A 468 -14.68 11.72 34.03
CA ASN A 468 -16.11 11.49 33.82
C ASN A 468 -16.90 11.48 35.14
N CYS A 469 -16.34 10.89 36.20
CA CYS A 469 -16.93 10.95 37.55
C CYS A 469 -17.02 12.39 38.05
N LYS A 470 -15.93 13.17 37.93
CA LYS A 470 -15.90 14.59 38.33
C LYS A 470 -16.87 15.44 37.52
N ASP A 471 -16.91 15.24 36.20
CA ASP A 471 -17.81 15.98 35.31
C ASP A 471 -19.27 15.66 35.62
N SER A 472 -19.59 14.40 35.94
CA SER A 472 -20.94 13.98 36.35
C SER A 472 -21.35 14.60 37.69
N ILE A 473 -20.47 14.55 38.71
CA ILE A 473 -20.72 15.17 40.02
C ILE A 473 -20.85 16.69 39.90
N ASN A 474 -20.00 17.34 39.12
CA ASN A 474 -20.03 18.79 38.91
C ASN A 474 -21.30 19.23 38.17
N SER A 475 -21.71 18.46 37.15
CA SER A 475 -22.95 18.73 36.40
C SER A 475 -24.16 18.61 37.31
N ALA A 476 -24.27 17.51 38.07
CA ALA A 476 -25.35 17.32 39.04
C ALA A 476 -25.33 18.42 40.11
N SER A 477 -24.16 18.77 40.65
CA SER A 477 -24.02 19.82 41.66
C SER A 477 -24.44 21.19 41.13
N LYS A 478 -24.15 21.52 39.87
CA LYS A 478 -24.58 22.78 39.25
C LYS A 478 -26.09 22.85 39.13
N GLU A 479 -26.73 21.79 38.67
CA GLU A 479 -28.19 21.74 38.55
C GLU A 479 -28.86 21.79 39.93
N LEU A 480 -28.37 21.01 40.90
CA LEU A 480 -28.87 21.03 42.28
C LEU A 480 -28.70 22.38 42.97
N LYS A 481 -27.71 23.20 42.58
CA LYS A 481 -27.50 24.57 43.10
C LYS A 481 -28.41 25.61 42.49
N LYS A 482 -28.91 25.41 41.25
CA LYS A 482 -29.87 26.34 40.62
C LYS A 482 -31.18 26.40 41.40
N GLU A 483 -31.54 25.28 42.02
CA GLU A 483 -32.62 25.22 43.00
C GLU A 483 -32.03 25.56 44.38
N SER A 484 -31.92 26.85 44.71
CA SER A 484 -31.26 27.34 45.94
C SER A 484 -31.80 26.72 47.23
N ASP A 485 -33.10 26.42 47.24
CA ASP A 485 -33.78 25.76 48.36
C ASP A 485 -33.43 24.27 48.43
N LEU A 486 -33.10 23.64 47.29
CA LEU A 486 -32.74 22.24 47.22
C LEU A 486 -31.31 22.01 47.71
N TRP A 487 -30.31 22.78 47.28
CA TRP A 487 -28.92 22.59 47.75
C TRP A 487 -28.75 22.82 49.26
N SER A 488 -29.55 23.72 49.83
CA SER A 488 -29.61 23.94 51.28
C SER A 488 -30.41 22.84 52.00
N ALA A 489 -31.45 22.28 51.37
CA ALA A 489 -32.22 21.13 51.87
C ALA A 489 -31.56 19.75 51.65
N ILE A 490 -30.54 19.65 50.79
CA ILE A 490 -29.79 18.41 50.59
C ILE A 490 -29.24 17.94 51.93
N HIS A 491 -29.65 16.73 52.31
CA HIS A 491 -29.28 16.10 53.57
C HIS A 491 -27.75 16.11 53.73
N PRO A 492 -27.19 16.48 54.90
CA PRO A 492 -25.74 16.51 55.14
C PRO A 492 -25.03 15.21 54.76
N VAL A 493 -25.72 14.07 54.84
CA VAL A 493 -25.23 12.76 54.42
C VAL A 493 -24.95 12.70 52.91
N LEU A 494 -25.81 13.27 52.05
CA LEU A 494 -25.58 13.30 50.61
C LEU A 494 -24.35 14.14 50.24
N LYS A 495 -24.17 15.30 50.91
CA LYS A 495 -22.95 16.13 50.76
C LYS A 495 -21.70 15.36 51.19
N GLY A 496 -21.81 14.54 52.24
CA GLY A 496 -20.76 13.62 52.67
C GLY A 496 -20.43 12.57 51.61
N ILE A 497 -21.43 11.87 51.07
CA ILE A 497 -21.24 10.83 50.04
C ILE A 497 -20.62 11.41 48.76
N LEU A 498 -21.06 12.58 48.30
CA LEU A 498 -20.48 13.25 47.14
C LEU A 498 -19.01 13.67 47.39
N GLY A 499 -18.69 14.08 48.63
CA GLY A 499 -17.31 14.34 49.04
C GLY A 499 -16.44 13.09 49.04
N VAL A 500 -16.97 11.96 49.52
CA VAL A 500 -16.26 10.67 49.56
C VAL A 500 -16.05 10.11 48.15
N LEU A 501 -17.04 10.20 47.25
CA LEU A 501 -16.89 9.82 45.84
C LEU A 501 -15.81 10.66 45.14
N ALA A 502 -15.78 11.97 45.40
CA ALA A 502 -14.71 12.82 44.89
C ALA A 502 -13.33 12.41 45.43
N ALA A 503 -13.22 12.02 46.70
CA ALA A 503 -11.97 11.55 47.30
C ALA A 503 -11.52 10.19 46.74
N ILE A 504 -12.43 9.23 46.55
CA ILE A 504 -12.09 7.89 46.03
C ILE A 504 -11.66 7.93 44.57
N THR A 505 -12.17 8.88 43.77
CA THR A 505 -11.63 9.07 42.41
C THR A 505 -10.15 9.50 42.41
N LEU A 506 -9.61 10.01 43.51
CA LEU A 506 -8.19 10.36 43.61
C LEU A 506 -7.29 9.19 44.03
N ILE A 507 -7.82 8.16 44.68
CA ILE A 507 -7.02 7.08 45.27
C ILE A 507 -6.34 6.20 44.19
N PRO A 508 -7.03 5.75 43.12
CA PRO A 508 -6.35 5.02 42.06
C PRO A 508 -5.30 5.89 41.33
N ALA A 509 -5.53 7.20 41.21
CA ALA A 509 -4.52 8.11 40.64
C ALA A 509 -3.30 8.28 41.53
N LEU A 510 -3.47 8.31 42.86
CA LEU A 510 -2.36 8.33 43.83
C LEU A 510 -1.55 7.03 43.80
N VAL A 511 -2.23 5.88 43.72
CA VAL A 511 -1.59 4.57 43.57
C VAL A 511 -0.81 4.52 42.26
N THR A 512 -1.40 4.96 41.14
CA THR A 512 -0.75 4.97 39.82
C THR A 512 0.42 5.97 39.76
N ALA A 513 0.30 7.14 40.41
CA ALA A 513 1.35 8.15 40.47
C ALA A 513 2.53 7.73 41.37
N ALA A 514 2.27 7.01 42.47
CA ALA A 514 3.31 6.49 43.36
C ALA A 514 4.19 5.42 42.70
N VAL A 515 3.67 4.67 41.71
CA VAL A 515 4.46 3.69 40.93
C VAL A 515 5.20 4.32 39.74
N THR A 516 5.02 5.62 39.47
CA THR A 516 5.69 6.33 38.36
C THR A 516 6.81 7.24 38.88
N LYS A 517 7.92 7.34 38.14
CA LYS A 517 9.17 7.98 38.61
C LYS A 517 9.08 9.47 38.98
N ASN A 518 7.98 10.17 38.69
CA ASN A 518 7.81 11.60 38.98
C ASN A 518 6.54 11.82 39.80
N GLY A 519 6.67 11.93 41.12
CA GLY A 519 5.54 11.99 42.07
C GLY A 519 4.69 13.27 42.02
N PHE A 520 3.45 13.14 42.51
CA PHE A 520 2.35 14.11 42.46
C PHE A 520 2.61 15.44 43.19
N VAL A 521 3.36 15.44 44.29
CA VAL A 521 3.63 16.63 45.11
C VAL A 521 4.44 17.69 44.35
N GLY A 522 5.32 17.26 43.42
CA GLY A 522 6.12 18.17 42.60
C GLY A 522 5.33 18.89 41.50
N THR A 523 4.12 18.43 41.18
CA THR A 523 3.38 18.92 40.00
C THR A 523 2.27 19.92 40.35
N PHE A 524 1.71 19.90 41.58
CA PHE A 524 0.45 20.61 41.82
C PHE A 524 0.32 21.48 43.08
N PHE A 525 1.25 21.45 44.04
CA PHE A 525 1.09 22.24 45.28
C PHE A 525 2.29 23.13 45.55
N ASN A 526 2.29 24.31 44.91
CA ASN A 526 3.24 25.37 45.20
C ASN A 526 2.51 26.73 45.24
N SER A 527 1.69 26.97 46.27
CA SER A 527 1.28 28.29 46.84
C SER A 527 0.11 28.17 47.85
N PRO A 528 -0.05 29.14 48.79
CA PRO A 528 -0.65 28.90 50.11
C PRO A 528 -2.18 29.09 50.23
N GLU A 529 -2.75 28.41 51.23
CA GLU A 529 -4.18 28.20 51.51
C GLU A 529 -4.96 29.38 52.11
N PRO A 530 -6.31 29.34 51.97
CA PRO A 530 -7.20 29.76 53.05
C PRO A 530 -8.38 28.82 53.40
N VAL A 531 -8.56 28.59 54.71
CA VAL A 531 -9.80 28.57 55.54
C VAL A 531 -10.93 27.54 55.25
N SER A 532 -10.60 26.32 54.81
CA SER A 532 -11.43 25.12 55.05
C SER A 532 -10.70 24.01 55.81
N THR A 533 -9.63 24.39 56.51
CA THR A 533 -8.52 23.54 56.92
C THR A 533 -8.81 22.52 58.02
N LYS A 534 -9.90 22.63 58.81
CA LYS A 534 -10.06 21.73 59.97
C LYS A 534 -10.65 20.35 59.65
N LYS A 535 -11.56 20.26 58.67
CA LYS A 535 -12.09 18.97 58.19
C LYS A 535 -11.22 18.39 57.07
N LEU A 536 -10.56 19.26 56.31
CA LEU A 536 -9.54 18.86 55.36
C LEU A 536 -8.29 18.34 56.07
N SER A 537 -7.87 18.87 57.22
CA SER A 537 -6.74 18.32 57.99
C SER A 537 -7.01 16.94 58.58
N GLU A 538 -8.28 16.63 58.90
CA GLU A 538 -8.68 15.30 59.37
C GLU A 538 -8.62 14.28 58.21
N ILE A 539 -9.13 14.65 57.03
CA ILE A 539 -9.05 13.84 55.81
C ILE A 539 -7.61 13.74 55.29
N GLU A 540 -6.81 14.80 55.42
CA GLU A 540 -5.39 14.84 55.07
C GLU A 540 -4.56 13.97 56.03
N ALA A 541 -4.90 13.95 57.32
CA ALA A 541 -4.31 13.02 58.27
C ALA A 541 -4.65 11.56 57.95
N ASP A 542 -5.89 11.27 57.56
CA ASP A 542 -6.32 9.93 57.14
C ASP A 542 -5.62 9.51 55.84
N LEU A 543 -5.46 10.43 54.88
CA LEU A 543 -4.73 10.21 53.62
C LEU A 543 -3.23 10.04 53.86
N THR A 544 -2.62 10.79 54.78
CA THR A 544 -1.19 10.68 55.13
C THR A 544 -0.93 9.37 55.88
N ALA A 545 -1.84 8.95 56.76
CA ALA A 545 -1.75 7.66 57.44
C ALA A 545 -1.87 6.48 56.46
N LEU A 546 -2.75 6.60 55.47
CA LEU A 546 -2.90 5.64 54.39
C LEU A 546 -1.65 5.60 53.49
N GLU A 547 -1.08 6.76 53.16
CA GLU A 547 0.16 6.88 52.39
C GLU A 547 1.36 6.24 53.11
N GLU A 548 1.51 6.47 54.40
CA GLU A 548 2.57 5.87 55.22
C GLU A 548 2.39 4.35 55.39
N ASP A 549 1.16 3.84 55.51
CA ASP A 549 0.88 2.40 55.53
C ASP A 549 1.24 1.73 54.19
N ILE A 550 0.94 2.41 53.07
CA ILE A 550 1.31 1.94 51.73
C ILE A 550 2.84 1.96 51.56
N LYS A 551 3.55 3.02 51.97
CA LYS A 551 5.03 3.08 51.92
C LYS A 551 5.69 1.97 52.73
N LYS A 552 5.14 1.65 53.91
CA LYS A 552 5.63 0.55 54.77
C LYS A 552 5.43 -0.84 54.17
N ARG A 553 4.46 -1.02 53.28
CA ARG A 553 4.16 -2.31 52.64
C ARG A 553 4.91 -2.51 51.32
N ILE A 554 5.49 -1.44 50.77
CA ILE A 554 6.21 -1.43 49.49
C ILE A 554 7.74 -1.47 49.70
N ASN A 555 8.26 -0.98 50.84
CA ASN A 555 9.62 -1.27 51.31
C ASN A 555 9.65 -2.59 52.09
#